data_AF-T1CGZ2-F1
#
_entry.id   AF-T1CGZ2-F1
#
_cell.length_a   1.000
_cell.length_b   1.000
_cell.length_c   1.000
_cell.angle_alpha   90.00
_cell.angle_beta   90.00
_cell.angle_gamma   90.00
#
_symmetry.space_group_name_H-M   'P 1'
#
loop_
_entity.id
_entity.type
_entity.pdbx_description
1 polymer ?
#
loop_
_entity_poly.entity_id
_entity_poly.type
_entity_poly.pdbx_seq_one_letter_code
_entity_poly.pdbx_strand_id
1 'polypeptide(L)' 'MVEFGILKFAGIWLKLELVKKPVQCLEYIIHEMIHLLERHHGAQFSELMDQYMPHWRLYREKLNHSALGRDTWKY' A
#
# COMPACT_ATOMS: atom_id res chain seq x y z
N MET A 1 -17.74 -18.36 16.72
CA MET A 1 -16.74 -17.34 17.10
C MET A 1 -15.59 -17.51 16.12
N VAL A 2 -15.44 -16.61 15.14
CA VAL A 2 -14.43 -16.79 14.08
C VAL A 2 -13.08 -16.37 14.67
N GLU A 3 -12.14 -17.29 14.79
CA GLU A 3 -10.77 -16.96 15.17
C GLU A 3 -10.12 -16.17 14.04
N PHE A 4 -9.71 -14.94 14.33
CA PHE A 4 -9.03 -14.06 13.39
C PHE A 4 -7.57 -14.50 13.23
N GLY A 5 -7.27 -15.12 12.09
CA GLY A 5 -5.93 -15.61 11.77
C GLY A 5 -4.96 -14.52 11.29
N ILE A 6 -3.67 -14.78 11.44
CA ILE A 6 -2.61 -14.02 10.79
C ILE A 6 -2.10 -14.86 9.62
N LEU A 7 -2.03 -14.28 8.42
CA LEU A 7 -1.40 -14.93 7.27
C LEU A 7 0.11 -14.65 7.31
N LYS A 8 0.92 -15.70 7.23
CA LYS A 8 2.38 -15.60 7.13
C LYS A 8 2.83 -15.90 5.71
N PHE A 9 3.47 -14.93 5.06
CA PHE A 9 4.06 -15.12 3.73
C PHE A 9 5.46 -14.53 3.71
N ALA A 10 6.47 -15.33 3.37
CA ALA A 10 7.87 -14.88 3.25
C ALA A 10 8.40 -14.07 4.46
N GLY A 11 7.98 -14.39 5.69
CA GLY A 11 8.38 -13.67 6.91
C GLY A 11 7.55 -12.41 7.22
N ILE A 12 6.64 -12.02 6.33
CA ILE A 12 5.68 -10.95 6.53
C ILE A 12 4.42 -11.53 7.19
N TRP A 13 3.92 -10.83 8.22
CA TRP A 13 2.71 -11.20 8.95
C TRP A 13 1.59 -10.22 8.61
N LEU A 14 0.58 -10.70 7.89
CA LEU A 14 -0.57 -9.89 7.51
C LEU A 14 -1.76 -10.23 8.41
N LYS A 15 -2.26 -9.23 9.15
CA LYS A 15 -3.49 -9.38 9.95
C LYS A 15 -4.69 -9.50 9.01
N LEU A 16 -5.48 -10.58 9.12
CA LEU A 16 -6.69 -10.76 8.31
C LEU A 16 -7.76 -9.67 8.54
N GLU A 17 -7.69 -8.95 9.67
CA GLU A 17 -8.49 -7.74 9.89
C GLU A 17 -8.28 -6.66 8.83
N LEU A 18 -7.15 -6.65 8.13
CA LEU A 18 -6.88 -5.74 7.01
C LEU A 18 -7.80 -6.03 5.81
N VAL A 19 -8.27 -7.27 5.65
CA VAL A 19 -9.20 -7.65 4.58
C VAL A 19 -10.59 -7.04 4.81
N LYS A 20 -10.92 -6.67 6.06
CA LYS A 20 -12.17 -5.96 6.40
C LYS A 20 -12.05 -4.44 6.21
N LYS A 21 -10.85 -3.93 5.97
CA LYS A 21 -10.66 -2.50 5.69
C LYS A 21 -11.13 -2.21 4.26
N PRO A 22 -11.54 -0.97 3.97
CA PRO A 22 -11.83 -0.55 2.62
C PRO A 22 -10.66 -0.89 1.68
N VAL A 23 -10.93 -1.20 0.41
CA VAL A 23 -9.91 -1.54 -0.61
C VAL A 23 -8.78 -0.50 -0.67
N GLN A 24 -9.08 0.76 -0.37
CA GLN A 24 -8.12 1.86 -0.29
C GLN A 24 -7.01 1.61 0.77
N CYS A 25 -7.28 0.79 1.79
CA CYS A 25 -6.26 0.37 2.76
C CYS A 25 -5.37 -0.75 2.21
N LEU A 26 -5.85 -1.58 1.28
CA LEU A 26 -5.01 -2.59 0.61
C LEU A 26 -4.01 -1.92 -0.34
N GLU A 27 -4.44 -0.86 -1.01
CA GLU A 27 -3.60 0.01 -1.83
C GLU A 27 -2.40 0.58 -1.05
N TYR A 28 -2.64 1.00 0.20
CA TYR A 28 -1.59 1.45 1.10
C TYR A 28 -0.61 0.33 1.47
N ILE A 29 -1.09 -0.90 1.68
CA ILE A 29 -0.21 -2.04 1.96
C ILE A 29 0.73 -2.32 0.79
N ILE A 30 0.24 -2.21 -0.45
CA ILE A 30 1.08 -2.42 -1.64
C ILE A 30 2.20 -1.37 -1.70
N HIS A 31 1.90 -0.11 -1.39
CA HIS A 31 2.92 0.96 -1.29
C HIS A 31 4.03 0.59 -0.30
N GLU A 32 3.66 0.19 0.92
CA GLU A 32 4.62 -0.20 1.95
C GLU A 32 5.37 -1.50 1.61
N MET A 33 4.74 -2.42 0.88
CA MET A 33 5.41 -3.63 0.40
C MET A 33 6.47 -3.31 -0.67
N ILE A 34 6.19 -2.35 -1.56
CA ILE A 34 7.17 -1.89 -2.55
C ILE A 34 8.35 -1.22 -1.85
N HIS A 35 8.14 -0.56 -0.71
CA HIS A 35 9.23 -0.02 0.10
C HIS A 35 10.21 -1.06 0.66
N LEU A 36 9.82 -2.34 0.71
CA LEU A 36 10.73 -3.44 1.02
C LEU A 36 11.69 -3.75 -0.14
N LEU A 37 11.32 -3.41 -1.37
CA LEU A 37 12.12 -3.62 -2.58
C LEU A 37 12.90 -2.36 -2.97
N GLU A 38 12.28 -1.18 -2.88
CA GLU A 38 12.88 0.12 -3.19
C GLU A 38 12.49 1.15 -2.13
N ARG A 39 13.48 1.66 -1.40
CA ARG A 39 13.25 2.50 -0.21
C ARG A 39 12.80 3.91 -0.57
N HIS A 40 13.14 4.42 -1.75
CA HIS A 40 12.89 5.81 -2.15
C HIS A 40 11.85 5.90 -3.27
N HIS A 41 11.05 6.96 -3.33
CA HIS A 41 10.06 7.18 -4.42
C HIS A 41 10.70 7.60 -5.76
N GLY A 42 11.73 6.87 -6.22
CA GLY A 42 12.43 7.09 -7.48
C GLY A 42 11.77 6.46 -8.71
N ALA A 43 12.51 6.39 -9.82
CA ALA A 43 12.04 5.78 -11.07
C ALA A 43 11.69 4.30 -10.88
N GLN A 44 12.57 3.53 -10.22
CA GLN A 44 12.34 2.12 -9.95
C GLN A 44 11.10 1.88 -9.07
N PHE A 45 10.85 2.73 -8.07
CA PHE A 45 9.63 2.67 -7.28
C PHE A 45 8.39 2.89 -8.14
N SER A 46 8.43 3.89 -9.03
CA SER A 46 7.31 4.18 -9.93
C SER A 46 7.02 3.03 -10.90
N GLU A 47 8.05 2.37 -11.41
CA GLU A 47 7.92 1.17 -12.25
C GLU A 47 7.28 0.00 -11.48
N LEU A 48 7.72 -0.24 -10.24
CA LEU A 48 7.12 -1.27 -9.38
C LEU A 48 5.67 -0.93 -9.04
N MET A 49 5.36 0.33 -8.74
CA MET A 49 3.98 0.78 -8.51
C MET A 49 3.12 0.63 -9.77
N ASP A 50 3.67 0.88 -10.96
CA ASP A 50 2.97 0.67 -12.23
C ASP A 50 2.64 -0.81 -12.47
N GLN A 51 3.56 -1.70 -12.08
CA GLN A 51 3.38 -3.14 -12.20
C GLN A 51 2.35 -3.70 -11.22
N TYR A 52 2.43 -3.32 -9.94
CA TYR A 52 1.62 -3.93 -8.87
C TYR A 52 0.37 -3.14 -8.49
N MET A 53 0.28 -1.86 -8.89
CA MET A 53 -0.86 -0.99 -8.61
C MET A 53 -1.10 0.02 -9.73
N PRO A 54 -1.50 -0.38 -10.95
CA PRO A 54 -1.51 0.47 -12.16
C PRO A 54 -2.27 1.80 -12.04
N HIS A 55 -3.24 1.90 -11.13
CA HIS A 55 -4.06 3.08 -10.91
C HIS A 55 -3.55 4.00 -9.79
N TRP A 56 -2.36 3.75 -9.24
CA TRP A 56 -1.81 4.49 -8.10
C TRP A 56 -1.69 6.00 -8.31
N ARG A 57 -1.48 6.45 -9.55
CA ARG A 57 -1.45 7.88 -9.88
C ARG A 57 -2.80 8.57 -9.64
N LEU A 58 -3.91 7.91 -10.01
CA LEU A 58 -5.27 8.41 -9.76
C LEU A 58 -5.58 8.45 -8.26
N TYR A 59 -5.11 7.44 -7.52
CA TYR A 59 -5.30 7.38 -6.07
C TYR A 59 -4.44 8.42 -5.34
N ARG A 60 -3.21 8.65 -5.78
CA ARG A 60 -2.35 9.73 -5.29
C ARG A 60 -3.00 11.08 -5.52
N GLU A 61 -3.56 11.33 -6.70
CA GLU A 61 -4.29 12.56 -7.00
C GLU A 61 -5.48 12.75 -6.06
N LYS A 62 -6.34 11.74 -5.91
CA LYS A 62 -7.47 11.76 -4.96
C LYS A 62 -7.03 12.01 -3.52
N LEU A 63 -5.91 11.41 -3.09
CA LEU A 63 -5.35 11.60 -1.76
C LEU A 63 -4.81 13.01 -1.57
N ASN A 64 -4.07 13.55 -2.54
CA ASN A 64 -3.55 14.91 -2.53
C ASN A 64 -4.66 15.97 -2.44
N HIS A 65 -5.84 15.68 -3.01
CA HIS A 65 -7.03 16.51 -2.90
C HIS A 65 -7.86 16.27 -1.62
N SER A 66 -7.50 15.27 -0.81
CA SER A 66 -8.13 14.97 0.48
C SER A 66 -7.34 15.54 1.65
N ALA A 67 -8.00 15.80 2.79
CA ALA A 67 -7.33 16.30 4.00
C ALA A 67 -6.24 15.36 4.56
N LEU A 68 -6.18 14.10 4.10
CA LEU A 68 -5.26 13.06 4.54
C LEU A 68 -3.97 12.96 3.71
N GLY A 69 -3.86 13.66 2.58
CA GLY A 69 -2.77 13.46 1.61
C GLY A 69 -1.41 14.06 1.93
N ARG A 70 -1.22 14.70 3.08
CA ARG A 70 -0.05 15.58 3.28
C ARG A 70 1.28 14.88 3.54
N ASP A 71 1.27 13.64 4.03
CA ASP A 71 2.48 13.02 4.61
C ASP A 71 2.86 11.63 4.07
N THR A 72 2.00 10.96 3.30
CA THR A 72 2.22 9.53 2.93
C THR A 72 3.04 9.29 1.65
N TRP A 73 3.24 10.30 0.80
CA TRP A 73 3.88 10.13 -0.53
C TRP A 73 5.14 10.99 -0.75
N LYS A 74 5.78 11.46 0.33
CA LYS A 74 6.86 12.47 0.27
C LYS A 74 8.29 11.91 0.44
N TYR A 75 8.53 10.61 0.35
CA TYR A 75 9.82 10.00 0.74
C TYR A 75 10.77 9.63 -0.40
#